data_AF-A0A917LCX4-F1
#
_entry.id   AF-A0A917LCX4-F1
#
_cell.length_a   1.000
_cell.length_b   1.000
_cell.length_c   1.000
_cell.angle_alpha   90.00
_cell.angle_beta   90.00
_cell.angle_gamma   90.00
#
_symmetry.space_group_name_H-M   'P 1'
#
loop_
_entity.id
_entity.type
_entity.pdbx_description
1 polymer ?
#
loop_
_entity_poly.entity_id
_entity_poly.type
_entity_poly.pdbx_seq_one_letter_code
_entity_poly.pdbx_strand_id
1 'polypeptide(L)'
;MSVAINSNYESSIDLYVSVNSDWLSDTHTPYVTQLYKIAQTLDTSTRMSVGLTTEFRMTLTALNNLKPSQEETEKKSSDDEFLAAMGL
;
A
#
# COMPACT_ATOMS: atom_id res chain seq x y z
N MET A 1 19.39 17.08 -1.73
CA MET A 1 18.41 16.01 -1.97
C MET A 1 19.03 15.04 -2.95
N SER A 2 19.46 13.87 -2.47
CA SER A 2 20.09 12.86 -3.32
C SER A 2 18.97 12.10 -4.03
N VAL A 3 18.85 12.27 -5.35
CA VAL A 3 18.02 11.37 -6.16
C VAL A 3 18.72 10.02 -6.13
N ALA A 4 18.09 8.98 -5.57
CA ALA A 4 18.68 7.65 -5.53
C ALA A 4 18.81 7.13 -6.97
N ILE A 5 20.05 7.10 -7.49
CA ILE A 5 20.37 6.73 -8.88
C ILE A 5 20.27 5.20 -9.09
N ASN A 6 20.17 4.42 -8.00
CA ASN A 6 19.97 2.97 -8.00
C ASN A 6 18.77 2.58 -7.13
N SER A 7 17.57 3.10 -7.45
CA SER A 7 16.34 2.64 -6.79
C SER A 7 15.93 1.28 -7.36
N ASN A 8 16.03 0.23 -6.54
CA ASN A 8 15.53 -1.10 -6.89
C ASN A 8 14.12 -1.29 -6.30
N TYR A 9 13.37 -2.29 -6.81
CA TYR A 9 12.01 -2.54 -6.36
C TYR A 9 11.99 -2.96 -4.88
N GLU A 10 13.00 -3.69 -4.40
CA GLU A 10 13.12 -4.05 -2.97
C GLU A 10 13.20 -2.81 -2.06
N SER A 11 14.07 -1.84 -2.39
CA SER A 11 14.21 -0.59 -1.62
C SER A 11 12.92 0.22 -1.61
N SER A 12 12.11 0.09 -2.66
CA SER A 12 10.81 0.76 -2.75
C SER A 12 9.79 0.13 -1.78
N ILE A 13 9.86 -1.19 -1.58
CA ILE A 13 9.05 -1.89 -0.57
C ILE A 13 9.56 -1.56 0.83
N ASP A 14 10.88 -1.54 1.06
CA ASP A 14 11.46 -1.16 2.36
C ASP A 14 10.97 0.23 2.79
N LEU A 15 10.99 1.19 1.87
CA LEU A 15 10.48 2.53 2.11
C LEU A 15 8.98 2.51 2.41
N TYR A 16 8.19 1.75 1.64
CA TYR A 16 6.75 1.64 1.87
C TYR A 16 6.45 1.06 3.27
N VAL A 17 7.11 -0.04 3.66
CA VAL A 17 6.92 -0.68 4.96
C VAL A 17 7.37 0.25 6.08
N SER A 18 8.51 0.92 5.94
CA SER A 18 9.02 1.88 6.93
C SER A 18 8.08 3.06 7.15
N VAL A 19 7.41 3.56 6.11
CA VAL A 19 6.47 4.69 6.22
C VAL A 19 5.12 4.24 6.77
N ASN A 20 4.76 2.96 6.62
CA ASN A 20 3.45 2.41 6.95
C ASN A 20 3.50 1.43 8.14
N SER A 21 4.58 1.45 8.92
CA SER A 21 4.79 0.54 10.07
C SER A 21 3.68 0.60 11.11
N ASP A 22 2.95 1.72 11.17
CA ASP A 22 1.95 1.99 12.20
C ASP A 22 0.67 1.16 12.03
N TRP A 23 0.33 0.76 10.80
CA TRP A 23 -0.87 -0.02 10.50
C TRP A 23 -0.57 -1.40 9.91
N LEU A 24 0.64 -1.60 9.39
CA LEU A 24 1.09 -2.92 8.97
C LEU A 24 1.27 -3.83 10.18
N SER A 25 0.82 -5.07 10.04
CA SER A 25 0.84 -6.08 11.09
C SER A 25 1.10 -7.45 10.49
N ASP A 26 1.23 -8.48 11.35
CA ASP A 26 1.50 -9.86 10.92
C ASP A 26 0.48 -10.42 9.91
N THR A 27 -0.75 -9.88 9.89
CA THR A 27 -1.78 -10.28 8.92
C THR A 27 -1.46 -9.83 7.49
N HIS A 28 -0.60 -8.82 7.34
CA HIS A 28 -0.17 -8.25 6.06
C HIS A 28 1.15 -8.85 5.55
N THR A 29 1.86 -9.61 6.38
CA THR A 29 3.12 -10.29 6.06
C THR A 29 3.07 -11.09 4.75
N PRO A 30 1.99 -11.82 4.39
CA PRO A 30 1.91 -12.53 3.12
C PRO A 30 2.01 -11.61 1.90
N TYR A 31 1.33 -10.44 1.94
CA TYR A 31 1.35 -9.46 0.86
C TYR A 31 2.72 -8.82 0.70
N VAL A 32 3.32 -8.42 1.82
CA VAL A 32 4.68 -7.85 1.85
C VAL A 32 5.70 -8.86 1.34
N THR A 33 5.60 -10.12 1.77
CA THR A 33 6.46 -11.21 1.30
C THR A 33 6.31 -11.45 -0.21
N GLN A 34 5.09 -11.42 -0.74
CA GLN A 34 4.86 -11.57 -2.18
C GLN A 34 5.45 -10.39 -2.96
N LEU A 35 5.33 -9.16 -2.45
CA LEU A 35 5.96 -7.97 -3.04
C LEU A 35 7.48 -8.15 -3.14
N TYR A 36 8.15 -8.59 -2.06
CA TYR A 36 9.60 -8.81 -2.10
C TYR A 36 10.01 -9.89 -3.11
N LYS A 37 9.26 -10.99 -3.23
CA LYS A 37 9.56 -12.04 -4.22
C LYS A 37 9.47 -11.52 -5.66
N ILE A 38 8.44 -10.73 -5.96
CA ILE A 38 8.27 -10.14 -7.29
C ILE A 38 9.35 -9.08 -7.52
N ALA A 39 9.66 -8.24 -6.53
CA ALA A 39 10.70 -7.23 -6.59
C ALA A 39 12.08 -7.83 -6.84
N GLN A 40 12.46 -8.87 -6.11
CA GLN A 40 13.72 -9.59 -6.32
C GLN A 40 13.84 -10.11 -7.76
N THR A 41 12.73 -10.64 -8.29
CA THR A 41 12.68 -11.14 -9.68
C THR A 41 12.79 -10.00 -10.69
N LEU A 42 12.17 -8.84 -10.42
CA LEU A 42 12.25 -7.65 -11.27
C LEU A 42 13.65 -7.01 -11.24
N ASP A 43 14.28 -6.98 -10.07
CA ASP A 43 15.60 -6.38 -9.85
C ASP A 43 16.74 -7.22 -10.44
N THR A 44 16.58 -8.56 -10.43
CA THR A 44 17.57 -9.48 -11.02
C THR A 44 17.34 -9.72 -12.51
N SER A 45 16.13 -9.47 -13.02
CA SER A 45 15.84 -9.67 -14.44
C SER A 45 16.36 -8.51 -15.30
N THR A 46 17.18 -8.85 -16.30
CA THR A 46 17.62 -7.90 -17.32
C THR A 46 16.52 -7.49 -18.30
N ARG A 47 15.39 -8.22 -18.30
CA ARG A 47 14.20 -7.92 -19.13
C ARG A 47 13.00 -7.72 -18.23
N MET A 48 12.43 -6.53 -18.30
CA MET A 48 11.25 -6.17 -17.52
C MET A 48 10.04 -6.94 -18.05
N SER A 49 9.51 -7.87 -17.24
CA SER A 49 8.29 -8.60 -17.59
C SER A 49 7.07 -7.74 -17.27
N VAL A 50 6.27 -7.45 -18.29
CA VAL A 50 5.00 -6.71 -18.13
C VAL A 50 4.07 -7.44 -17.16
N GLY A 51 4.06 -8.77 -17.18
CA GLY A 51 3.27 -9.59 -16.26
C GLY A 51 3.68 -9.38 -14.81
N LEU A 52 4.97 -9.49 -14.50
CA LEU A 52 5.49 -9.28 -13.13
C LEU A 52 5.29 -7.84 -12.65
N THR A 53 5.47 -6.87 -13.55
CA THR A 53 5.24 -5.46 -13.22
C THR A 53 3.76 -5.18 -12.94
N THR A 54 2.85 -5.88 -13.62
CA THR A 54 1.41 -5.79 -13.38
C THR A 54 1.05 -6.44 -12.06
N GLU A 55 1.55 -7.64 -11.79
CA GLU A 55 1.35 -8.36 -10.53
C GLU A 55 1.85 -7.54 -9.34
N PHE A 56 3.04 -6.95 -9.45
CA PHE A 56 3.59 -6.05 -8.44
C PHE A 56 2.63 -4.90 -8.09
N ARG A 57 2.11 -4.21 -9.12
CA ARG A 57 1.15 -3.09 -8.92
C ARG A 57 -0.16 -3.58 -8.30
N MET A 58 -0.66 -4.74 -8.73
CA MET A 58 -1.90 -5.30 -8.19
C MET A 58 -1.75 -5.67 -6.71
N THR A 59 -0.66 -6.35 -6.34
CA THR A 59 -0.40 -6.72 -4.94
C THR A 59 -0.20 -5.49 -4.08
N LEU A 60 0.51 -4.46 -4.57
CA LEU A 60 0.69 -3.20 -3.86
C LEU A 60 -0.65 -2.47 -3.66
N THR A 61 -1.51 -2.46 -4.69
CA THR A 61 -2.84 -1.85 -4.61
C THR A 61 -3.73 -2.60 -3.62
N ALA A 62 -3.70 -3.93 -3.64
CA ALA A 62 -4.44 -4.76 -2.70
C ALA A 62 -4.02 -4.47 -1.26
N LEU A 63 -2.70 -4.40 -0.99
CA LEU A 63 -2.18 -4.03 0.32
C LEU A 63 -2.61 -2.62 0.72
N ASN A 64 -2.53 -1.66 -0.19
CA ASN A 64 -2.89 -0.28 0.10
C ASN A 64 -4.39 -0.07 0.33
N ASN A 65 -5.26 -0.91 -0.25
CA ASN A 65 -6.70 -0.89 0.01
C ASN A 65 -7.06 -1.42 1.40
N LEU A 66 -6.16 -2.17 2.05
CA LEU A 66 -6.32 -2.61 3.45
C LEU A 66 -5.88 -1.54 4.45
N LYS A 67 -5.23 -0.46 3.97
CA LYS A 67 -4.87 0.65 4.83
C LYS A 67 -6.13 1.23 5.45
N PRO A 68 -6.21 1.34 6.79
CA PRO A 68 -7.37 1.95 7.43
C PRO A 68 -7.50 3.39 6.93
N SER A 69 -8.59 3.69 6.21
CA SER A 69 -8.89 5.04 5.75
C SER A 69 -9.15 5.92 6.96
N GLN A 70 -8.43 7.03 7.08
CA GLN A 70 -8.76 8.06 8.08
C GLN A 70 -10.22 8.56 7.92
N GLU A 71 -10.79 8.46 6.71
CA GLU A 71 -12.16 8.89 6.38
C GLU A 71 -13.30 8.06 7.02
N GLU A 72 -13.06 6.84 7.51
CA GLU A 72 -14.14 6.07 8.17
C GLU A 72 -14.52 6.61 9.55
N THR A 73 -13.72 7.53 10.09
CA THR A 73 -14.03 8.23 11.36
C THR A 73 -14.94 9.44 11.15
N GLU A 74 -15.03 10.01 9.95
CA GLU A 74 -15.77 11.26 9.70
C GLU A 74 -17.17 11.05 9.09
N LYS A 75 -17.41 9.95 8.36
CA LYS A 75 -18.70 9.72 7.69
C LYS A 75 -19.87 9.31 8.60
N LYS A 76 -19.64 9.02 9.88
CA LYS A 76 -20.74 8.80 10.84
C LYS A 76 -21.25 10.09 11.49
N SER A 77 -20.50 11.20 11.44
CA SER A 77 -20.94 12.43 12.09
C SER A 77 -21.92 13.23 11.22
N SER A 78 -21.75 13.21 9.89
CA SER A 78 -22.49 14.15 9.04
C SER A 78 -23.96 13.78 8.81
N ASP A 79 -24.29 12.49 8.79
CA ASP A 79 -25.68 12.06 8.57
C ASP A 79 -26.50 12.13 9.86
N ASP A 80 -25.92 11.77 11.01
CA ASP A 80 -26.57 11.89 12.32
C ASP A 80 -26.76 13.37 12.72
N GLU A 81 -25.81 14.25 12.40
CA GLU A 81 -25.93 15.69 12.66
C GLU A 81 -26.93 16.37 11.71
N PHE A 82 -27.04 15.92 10.45
CA PHE A 82 -28.06 16.39 9.52
C PHE A 82 -29.47 15.97 9.94
N LEU A 83 -29.66 14.72 10.40
CA LEU A 83 -30.95 14.23 10.90
C LEU A 83 -31.34 14.92 12.21
N ALA A 84 -30.39 15.13 13.12
CA ALA A 84 -30.61 15.88 14.36
C ALA A 84 -30.95 17.36 14.12
N ALA A 85 -30.34 18.01 13.12
CA ALA A 85 -30.66 19.39 12.73
C ALA A 85 -32.04 19.54 12.07
N MET A 86 -32.55 18.47 11.45
CA MET A 86 -33.87 18.41 10.82
C MET A 86 -34.99 17.97 11.79
N GLY A 87 -34.66 17.61 13.03
CA GLY A 87 -35.63 17.35 14.10
C GLY A 87 -36.53 16.13 13.87
N LEU A 88 -36.01 15.06 13.27
CA LEU A 88 -36.67 13.75 13.18
C LEU A 88 -36.10 12.76 14.19
#